data_AF-A0A1F6D7W8-F1
#
_entry.id   AF-A0A1F6D7W8-F1
#
_cell.length_a   1.000
_cell.length_b   1.000
_cell.length_c   1.000
_cell.angle_alpha   90.00
_cell.angle_beta   90.00
_cell.angle_gamma   90.00
#
_symmetry.space_group_name_H-M   'P 1'
#
loop_
_entity.id
_entity.type
_entity.pdbx_description
1 polymer ?
#
loop_
_entity_poly.entity_id
_entity_poly.type
_entity_poly.pdbx_seq_one_letter_code
_entity_poly.pdbx_strand_id
1 'polypeptide(L)'
;MKVTRGFTLMELLVVIAIIGILSSVVLASLNGARQKGRDARRISDIKQLQLALALYYDVNNSYPDSAAVANVQTALAGLVTGDFISTLPDDPSNDKDYYYISSAASGSTSYCVGAALEGTSNAEDACNDAAGNPELGATACDSAECTYRTGP
;
A
#
# COMPACT_ATOMS: atom_id res chain seq x y z
N MET A 1 35.67 -25.19 48.71
CA MET A 1 36.34 -25.26 47.40
C MET A 1 35.33 -24.89 46.33
N LYS A 2 35.57 -23.83 45.55
CA LYS A 2 34.67 -23.41 44.46
C LYS A 2 35.13 -24.11 43.17
N VAL A 3 34.35 -25.05 42.67
CA VAL A 3 34.64 -25.74 41.40
C VAL A 3 34.16 -24.84 40.27
N THR A 4 35.09 -24.27 39.50
CA THR A 4 34.78 -23.55 38.26
C THR A 4 34.65 -24.56 37.13
N ARG A 5 33.43 -24.75 36.61
CA ARG A 5 33.19 -25.54 35.40
C ARG A 5 33.49 -24.67 34.17
N GLY A 6 34.44 -25.11 33.34
CA GLY A 6 34.71 -24.50 32.04
C GLY A 6 33.80 -25.08 30.96
N PHE A 7 33.44 -24.25 29.97
CA PHE A 7 32.73 -24.70 28.77
C PHE A 7 33.66 -25.57 27.91
N THR A 8 33.14 -26.68 27.38
CA THR A 8 33.88 -27.48 26.39
C THR A 8 33.72 -26.88 24.98
N LEU A 9 34.74 -27.03 24.13
CA LEU A 9 34.70 -26.55 22.74
C LEU A 9 33.54 -27.18 21.94
N MET A 10 33.19 -28.44 22.23
CA MET A 10 32.09 -29.14 21.56
C MET A 10 30.72 -28.59 21.98
N GLU A 11 30.54 -28.22 23.26
CA GLU A 11 29.31 -27.58 23.71
C GLU A 11 29.08 -26.25 23.00
N LEU A 12 30.14 -25.45 22.80
CA LEU A 12 30.02 -24.18 22.08
C LEU A 12 29.77 -24.39 20.58
N LEU A 13 30.38 -25.42 19.98
CA LEU A 13 30.22 -25.74 18.55
C LEU A 13 28.78 -26.19 18.22
N VAL A 14 28.16 -27.02 19.06
CA VAL A 14 26.77 -27.46 18.86
C VAL A 14 25.79 -26.29 18.96
N VAL A 15 26.04 -25.34 19.86
CA VAL A 15 25.16 -24.18 20.05
C VAL A 15 25.13 -23.29 18.81
N ILE A 16 26.29 -22.96 18.24
CA ILE A 16 26.33 -22.13 17.03
C ILE A 16 25.72 -22.86 15.82
N ALA A 17 25.83 -24.19 15.76
CA ALA A 17 25.19 -25.00 14.73
C ALA A 17 23.66 -24.91 14.82
N ILE A 18 23.09 -25.03 16.03
CA ILE A 18 21.64 -24.93 16.23
C ILE A 18 21.15 -23.50 15.94
N ILE A 19 21.85 -22.46 16.41
CA ILE A 19 21.50 -21.06 16.12
C ILE A 19 21.54 -20.80 14.60
N GLY A 20 22.53 -21.36 13.89
CA GLY A 20 22.62 -21.27 12.43
C GLY A 20 21.39 -21.83 11.72
N ILE A 21 20.94 -23.02 12.11
CA ILE A 21 19.75 -23.67 11.53
C ILE A 21 18.47 -22.87 11.85
N LEU A 22 18.29 -22.44 13.10
CA LEU A 22 17.10 -21.68 13.48
C LEU A 22 17.06 -20.31 12.80
N SER A 23 18.19 -19.62 12.70
CA SER A 23 18.28 -18.30 12.06
C SER A 23 17.98 -18.34 10.55
N SER A 24 18.39 -19.38 9.83
CA SER A 24 18.14 -19.50 8.40
C SER A 24 16.66 -19.65 8.07
N VAL A 25 15.92 -20.42 8.87
CA VAL A 25 14.45 -20.59 8.72
C VAL A 25 13.70 -19.29 9.00
N VAL A 26 14.12 -18.53 10.02
CA VAL A 26 13.50 -17.24 10.36
C VAL A 26 13.71 -16.19 9.27
N LEU A 27 14.91 -16.14 8.67
CA LEU A 27 15.20 -15.19 7.60
C LEU A 27 14.36 -15.47 6.34
N ALA A 28 14.13 -16.75 6.01
CA ALA A 28 13.31 -17.12 4.85
C ALA A 28 11.85 -16.66 5.00
N SER A 29 11.27 -16.71 6.21
CA SER A 29 9.88 -16.29 6.46
C SER A 29 9.70 -14.78 6.58
N LEU A 30 10.75 -14.04 6.94
CA LEU A 30 10.70 -12.60 7.18
C LEU A 30 10.43 -11.79 5.89
N ASN A 31 10.87 -12.27 4.73
CA ASN A 31 10.68 -11.55 3.47
C ASN A 31 9.20 -11.45 3.09
N GLY A 32 8.44 -12.55 3.19
CA GLY A 32 7.00 -12.54 2.92
C GLY A 32 6.21 -11.74 3.97
N ALA A 33 6.63 -11.76 5.24
CA ALA A 33 6.01 -10.95 6.30
C ALA A 33 6.20 -9.44 6.06
N ARG A 34 7.37 -9.03 5.57
CA ARG A 34 7.65 -7.62 5.22
C ARG A 34 6.80 -7.15 4.04
N GLN A 35 6.63 -7.98 3.01
CA GLN A 35 5.76 -7.69 1.87
C GLN A 35 4.32 -7.45 2.32
N LYS A 36 3.75 -8.39 3.08
CA LYS A 36 2.39 -8.26 3.65
C LYS A 36 2.24 -7.02 4.54
N GLY A 37 3.28 -6.67 5.29
CA GLY A 37 3.28 -5.45 6.11
C GLY A 37 3.24 -4.16 5.28
N ARG A 38 3.92 -4.13 4.12
CA ARG A 38 3.83 -3.00 3.18
C ARG A 38 2.46 -2.93 2.52
N ASP A 39 1.92 -4.05 2.06
CA ASP A 39 0.57 -4.10 1.47
C ASP A 39 -0.51 -3.65 2.47
N ALA A 40 -0.43 -4.09 3.73
CA ALA A 40 -1.34 -3.63 4.78
C ALA A 40 -1.26 -2.11 5.00
N ARG A 41 -0.07 -1.52 4.89
CA ARG A 41 0.11 -0.07 4.95
C ARG A 41 -0.52 0.62 3.74
N ARG A 42 -0.30 0.12 2.52
CA ARG A 42 -0.92 0.65 1.30
C ARG A 42 -2.44 0.69 1.39
N ILE A 43 -3.05 -0.38 1.88
CA ILE A 43 -4.50 -0.46 2.08
C ILE A 43 -4.98 0.58 3.10
N SER A 44 -4.23 0.78 4.20
CA SER A 44 -4.55 1.79 5.20
C SER A 44 -4.44 3.22 4.64
N ASP A 45 -3.40 3.49 3.86
CA ASP A 45 -3.15 4.79 3.23
C ASP A 45 -4.28 5.14 2.24
N ILE A 46 -4.73 4.18 1.44
CA ILE A 46 -5.88 4.37 0.54
C ILE A 46 -7.16 4.71 1.32
N LYS A 47 -7.43 4.06 2.45
CA LYS A 47 -8.61 4.38 3.29
C LYS A 47 -8.55 5.80 3.85
N GLN A 48 -7.36 6.29 4.20
CA GLN A 48 -7.18 7.68 4.64
C GLN A 48 -7.46 8.66 3.50
N LEU A 49 -7.01 8.36 2.29
CA LEU A 49 -7.32 9.16 1.09
C LEU A 49 -8.81 9.17 0.78
N GLN A 50 -9.51 8.03 0.90
CA GLN A 50 -10.96 7.96 0.71
C GLN A 50 -11.71 8.88 1.68
N LEU A 51 -11.31 8.89 2.97
CA LEU A 51 -11.91 9.79 3.95
C LEU A 51 -11.67 11.27 3.58
N ALA A 52 -10.44 11.62 3.19
CA ALA A 52 -10.12 12.98 2.80
C ALA A 52 -10.88 13.43 1.52
N LEU A 53 -11.05 12.52 0.56
CA LEU A 53 -11.83 12.75 -0.65
C LEU A 53 -13.32 12.94 -0.35
N ALA A 54 -13.88 12.20 0.60
CA ALA A 54 -15.26 12.39 1.05
C ALA A 54 -15.45 13.78 1.68
N LEU A 55 -14.54 14.20 2.56
CA LEU A 55 -14.57 15.54 3.15
C LEU A 55 -14.42 16.65 2.09
N TYR A 56 -13.57 16.43 1.10
CA TYR A 56 -13.42 17.35 -0.03
C TYR A 56 -14.72 17.49 -0.82
N TYR A 57 -15.39 16.36 -1.11
CA TYR A 57 -16.67 16.34 -1.83
C TYR A 57 -17.78 17.06 -1.05
N ASP A 58 -17.85 16.89 0.27
CA ASP A 58 -18.84 17.57 1.10
C ASP A 58 -18.75 19.10 1.02
N VAL A 59 -17.54 19.63 0.79
CA VAL A 59 -17.30 21.09 0.68
C VAL A 59 -17.45 21.58 -0.77
N ASN A 60 -16.94 20.84 -1.75
CA ASN A 60 -16.80 21.30 -3.12
C ASN A 60 -17.89 20.76 -4.06
N ASN A 61 -18.69 19.79 -3.60
CA ASN A 61 -19.71 19.09 -4.37
C ASN A 61 -19.18 18.43 -5.67
N SER A 62 -17.87 18.16 -5.69
CA SER A 62 -17.15 17.44 -6.72
C SER A 62 -15.86 16.86 -6.13
N TYR A 63 -15.33 15.81 -6.76
CA TYR A 63 -13.98 15.33 -6.47
C TYR A 63 -12.92 16.14 -7.23
N PRO A 64 -11.64 16.11 -6.78
CA PRO A 64 -10.54 16.75 -7.51
C PRO A 64 -10.44 16.23 -8.95
N ASP A 65 -10.23 17.13 -9.90
CA ASP A 65 -10.23 16.75 -11.30
C ASP A 65 -8.89 16.12 -11.73
N SER A 66 -8.99 14.91 -12.30
CA SER A 66 -7.86 14.19 -12.89
C SER A 66 -8.33 13.47 -14.15
N ALA A 67 -8.16 14.13 -15.29
CA ALA A 67 -8.60 13.63 -16.61
C ALA A 67 -7.82 12.40 -17.12
N ALA A 68 -6.74 12.02 -16.42
CA ALA A 68 -5.96 10.81 -16.68
C ALA A 68 -5.50 10.23 -15.34
N VAL A 69 -5.01 9.00 -15.37
CA VAL A 69 -4.34 8.40 -14.22
C VAL A 69 -3.14 9.24 -13.86
N ALA A 70 -3.12 9.73 -12.64
CA ALA A 70 -2.04 10.52 -12.11
C ALA A 70 -1.65 10.03 -10.73
N ASN A 71 -0.40 10.27 -10.37
CA ASN A 71 0.07 9.99 -9.03
C ASN A 71 -0.66 10.89 -8.01
N VAL A 72 -1.03 10.31 -6.87
CA VAL A 72 -1.82 10.97 -5.81
C VAL A 72 -1.16 12.27 -5.35
N GLN A 73 0.16 12.32 -5.21
CA GLN A 73 0.89 13.49 -4.74
C GLN A 73 0.73 14.69 -5.68
N THR A 74 0.42 14.46 -6.96
CA THR A 74 0.16 15.51 -7.94
C THR A 74 -1.33 15.79 -8.07
N ALA A 75 -2.15 14.75 -8.24
CA ALA A 75 -3.59 14.90 -8.49
C ALA A 75 -4.37 15.41 -7.26
N LEU A 76 -3.92 15.06 -6.05
CA LEU A 76 -4.60 15.37 -4.79
C LEU A 76 -3.87 16.41 -3.95
N ALA A 77 -2.94 17.17 -4.53
CA ALA A 77 -2.24 18.26 -3.83
C ALA A 77 -3.23 19.27 -3.19
N GLY A 78 -4.38 19.46 -3.85
CA GLY A 78 -5.50 20.28 -3.36
C GLY A 78 -6.06 19.84 -2.00
N LEU A 79 -6.00 18.54 -1.66
CA LEU A 79 -6.49 18.03 -0.38
C LEU A 79 -5.64 18.51 0.80
N VAL A 80 -4.33 18.67 0.58
CA VAL A 80 -3.41 19.18 1.61
C VAL A 80 -3.61 20.68 1.79
N THR A 81 -3.69 21.43 0.68
CA THR A 81 -3.91 22.87 0.76
C THR A 81 -5.29 23.25 1.32
N GLY A 82 -6.26 22.35 1.20
CA GLY A 82 -7.61 22.50 1.75
C GLY A 82 -7.78 21.93 3.17
N ASP A 83 -6.70 21.51 3.84
CA ASP A 83 -6.72 20.93 5.19
C ASP A 83 -7.62 19.67 5.35
N PHE A 84 -7.87 18.94 4.27
CA PHE A 84 -8.63 17.68 4.29
C PHE A 84 -7.77 16.48 4.73
N ILE A 85 -6.46 16.60 4.59
CA ILE A 85 -5.46 15.63 5.05
C ILE A 85 -4.15 16.36 5.39
N SER A 86 -3.44 15.93 6.43
CA SER A 86 -2.20 16.58 6.87
C SER A 86 -1.03 16.39 5.90
N THR A 87 -0.92 15.21 5.31
CA THR A 87 0.09 14.85 4.31
C THR A 87 -0.46 13.76 3.42
N LEU A 88 -0.16 13.81 2.12
CA LEU A 88 -0.46 12.69 1.23
C LEU A 88 0.49 11.51 1.57
N PRO A 89 -0.04 10.28 1.67
CA PRO A 89 0.79 9.11 1.90
C PRO A 89 1.84 8.92 0.81
N ASP A 90 2.99 8.37 1.20
CA ASP A 90 4.04 7.95 0.30
C ASP A 90 4.26 6.45 0.40
N ASP A 91 4.57 5.81 -0.71
CA ASP A 91 4.69 4.36 -0.77
C ASP A 91 5.88 3.89 0.08
N PRO A 92 5.73 2.84 0.93
CA PRO A 92 6.80 2.38 1.81
C PRO A 92 8.07 1.83 1.12
N SER A 93 8.02 1.57 -0.19
CA SER A 93 9.16 1.21 -1.04
C SER A 93 9.72 2.37 -1.85
N ASN A 94 9.18 3.59 -1.68
CA ASN A 94 9.61 4.81 -2.37
C ASN A 94 9.34 4.82 -3.89
N ASP A 95 8.50 3.92 -4.41
CA ASP A 95 8.25 3.75 -5.85
C ASP A 95 7.03 4.55 -6.37
N LYS A 96 6.42 5.40 -5.53
CA LYS A 96 5.30 6.30 -5.89
C LYS A 96 4.07 5.57 -6.48
N ASP A 97 3.71 4.44 -5.88
CA ASP A 97 2.66 3.53 -6.36
C ASP A 97 1.21 3.95 -6.06
N TYR A 98 0.94 5.17 -5.60
CA TYR A 98 -0.44 5.62 -5.38
C TYR A 98 -0.96 6.43 -6.56
N TYR A 99 -2.11 6.03 -7.07
CA TYR A 99 -2.68 6.59 -8.28
C TYR A 99 -4.13 6.99 -8.07
N TYR A 100 -4.55 8.00 -8.83
CA TYR A 100 -5.86 8.61 -8.76
C TYR A 100 -6.36 8.97 -10.17
N ILE A 101 -7.66 8.82 -10.37
CA ILE A 101 -8.38 9.30 -11.56
C ILE A 101 -9.81 9.67 -11.17
N SER A 102 -10.39 10.65 -11.85
CA SER A 102 -11.80 11.03 -11.70
C SER A 102 -12.60 10.70 -12.95
N SER A 103 -13.92 10.51 -12.82
CA SER A 103 -14.79 10.14 -13.95
C SER A 103 -14.97 11.24 -15.01
N ALA A 104 -14.58 12.48 -14.69
CA ALA A 104 -14.62 13.61 -15.62
C ALA A 104 -13.43 14.56 -15.40
N ALA A 105 -13.20 15.46 -16.35
CA ALA A 105 -12.19 16.53 -16.24
C ALA A 105 -12.67 17.74 -15.41
N SER A 106 -13.95 17.77 -15.04
CA SER A 106 -14.57 18.84 -14.25
C SER A 106 -15.90 18.39 -13.68
N GLY A 107 -16.14 18.65 -12.39
CA GLY A 107 -17.41 18.33 -11.73
C GLY A 107 -17.61 16.83 -11.49
N SER A 108 -16.51 16.10 -11.27
CA SER A 108 -16.52 14.64 -11.10
C SER A 108 -17.31 14.21 -9.87
N THR A 109 -18.25 13.27 -10.05
CA THR A 109 -19.04 12.65 -8.97
C THR A 109 -18.57 11.24 -8.60
N SER A 110 -17.55 10.74 -9.29
CA SER A 110 -16.95 9.43 -9.02
C SER A 110 -15.44 9.52 -9.21
N TYR A 111 -14.70 8.74 -8.44
CA TYR A 111 -13.25 8.64 -8.54
C TYR A 111 -12.78 7.21 -8.30
N CYS A 112 -11.53 6.96 -8.68
CA CYS A 112 -10.78 5.79 -8.28
C CYS A 112 -9.45 6.19 -7.67
N VAL A 113 -9.07 5.47 -6.63
CA VAL A 113 -7.78 5.59 -5.98
C VAL A 113 -7.24 4.18 -5.76
N GLY A 114 -5.96 3.95 -6.00
CA GLY A 114 -5.41 2.60 -5.89
C GLY A 114 -3.90 2.58 -5.73
N ALA A 115 -3.38 1.40 -5.42
CA ALA A 115 -1.95 1.13 -5.37
C ALA A 115 -1.61 -0.26 -5.89
N ALA A 116 -0.40 -0.41 -6.44
CA ALA A 116 0.18 -1.71 -6.73
C ALA A 116 0.43 -2.46 -5.41
N LEU A 117 0.00 -3.72 -5.32
CA LEU A 117 0.29 -4.59 -4.18
C LEU A 117 1.37 -5.60 -4.57
N GLU A 118 2.30 -5.87 -3.65
CA GLU A 118 3.44 -6.76 -3.93
C GLU A 118 3.06 -8.24 -3.85
N GLY A 119 1.99 -8.57 -3.13
CA GLY A 119 1.59 -9.96 -2.86
C GLY A 119 0.60 -10.60 -3.85
N THR A 120 0.10 -9.89 -4.86
CA THR A 120 -1.05 -10.36 -5.65
C THR A 120 -0.68 -11.00 -6.98
N SER A 121 -0.74 -12.33 -7.04
CA SER A 121 -1.12 -13.09 -8.25
C SER A 121 -2.62 -13.44 -8.27
N ASN A 122 -3.40 -12.99 -7.28
CA ASN A 122 -4.81 -13.30 -7.16
C ASN A 122 -5.63 -12.08 -7.56
N ALA A 123 -6.42 -12.26 -8.61
CA ALA A 123 -7.29 -11.28 -9.26
C ALA A 123 -8.45 -10.74 -8.38
N GLU A 124 -8.51 -11.12 -7.10
CA GLU A 124 -9.61 -10.72 -6.20
C GLU A 124 -9.29 -9.44 -5.41
N ASP A 125 -8.02 -9.03 -5.37
CA ASP A 125 -7.57 -7.72 -4.86
C ASP A 125 -7.23 -6.74 -6.01
N ALA A 126 -7.62 -7.10 -7.25
CA ALA A 126 -7.09 -6.54 -8.48
C ALA A 126 -7.84 -5.28 -8.92
N CYS A 127 -7.24 -4.14 -8.59
CA CYS A 127 -7.16 -3.07 -9.57
C CYS A 127 -5.90 -3.18 -10.42
N ASN A 128 -5.20 -4.31 -10.50
CA ASN A 128 -3.90 -4.39 -11.17
C ASN A 128 -4.01 -5.05 -12.56
N ASP A 129 -3.37 -4.47 -13.56
CA ASP A 129 -3.20 -5.03 -14.91
C ASP A 129 -2.35 -6.32 -14.86
N ALA A 130 -2.26 -7.01 -16.00
CA ALA A 130 -1.45 -8.23 -16.12
C ALA A 130 0.07 -8.03 -15.85
N ALA A 131 0.53 -6.78 -15.74
CA ALA A 131 1.89 -6.41 -15.37
C ALA A 131 2.03 -6.01 -13.88
N GLY A 132 0.94 -6.04 -13.10
CA GLY A 132 0.92 -5.69 -11.68
C GLY A 132 0.79 -4.19 -11.39
N ASN A 133 0.59 -3.35 -12.42
CA ASN A 133 0.34 -1.91 -12.24
C ASN A 133 -1.14 -1.69 -11.96
N PRO A 134 -1.55 -0.69 -11.18
CA PRO A 134 -2.95 -0.40 -10.99
C PRO A 134 -3.61 0.08 -12.30
N GLU A 135 -4.46 -0.76 -12.87
CA GLU A 135 -5.40 -0.51 -13.96
C GLU A 135 -6.49 0.48 -13.52
N LEU A 136 -6.12 1.75 -13.34
CA LEU A 136 -7.04 2.84 -13.02
C LEU A 136 -7.55 3.52 -14.29
N GLY A 137 -8.04 2.77 -15.27
CA GLY A 137 -8.68 3.38 -16.45
C GLY A 137 -9.98 4.13 -16.08
N ALA A 138 -10.39 5.11 -16.89
CA ALA A 138 -11.73 5.72 -16.76
C ALA A 138 -12.85 4.65 -16.83
N THR A 139 -12.62 3.58 -17.61
CA THR A 139 -13.46 2.37 -17.68
C THR A 139 -13.33 1.46 -16.44
N ALA A 140 -12.18 1.48 -15.75
CA ALA A 140 -11.96 0.71 -14.52
C ALA A 140 -12.62 1.34 -13.29
N CYS A 141 -13.05 2.60 -13.38
CA CYS A 141 -13.97 3.20 -12.40
C CYS A 141 -15.40 2.64 -12.45
N ASP A 142 -15.69 1.77 -13.41
CA ASP A 142 -16.98 1.09 -13.57
C ASP A 142 -16.89 -0.44 -13.34
N SER A 143 -15.68 -1.00 -13.16
CA SER A 143 -15.54 -2.44 -12.90
C SER A 143 -15.76 -2.76 -11.41
N ALA A 144 -16.75 -3.62 -11.14
CA ALA A 144 -17.08 -4.12 -9.80
C ALA A 144 -15.95 -4.93 -9.13
N GLU A 145 -14.85 -5.17 -9.84
CA GLU A 145 -13.70 -5.98 -9.40
C GLU A 145 -12.61 -5.13 -8.74
N CYS A 146 -12.68 -3.80 -8.85
CA CYS A 146 -11.74 -2.86 -8.24
C CYS A 146 -12.20 -2.47 -6.83
N THR A 147 -11.52 -2.92 -5.77
CA THR A 147 -11.95 -2.77 -4.36
C THR A 147 -11.94 -1.33 -3.81
N TYR A 148 -11.64 -0.30 -4.63
CA TYR A 148 -11.51 1.10 -4.19
C TYR A 148 -12.41 2.11 -4.93
N ARG A 149 -13.61 1.68 -5.34
CA ARG A 149 -14.72 2.57 -5.73
C ARG A 149 -15.17 3.42 -4.53
N THR A 150 -15.48 4.72 -4.71
CA THR A 150 -16.60 5.42 -4.00
C THR A 150 -16.80 6.89 -4.43
N GLY A 151 -17.74 7.11 -5.34
CA GLY A 151 -18.79 8.14 -5.19
C GLY A 151 -20.14 7.40 -5.37
N PRO A 152 -21.32 7.99 -5.10
CA PRO A 152 -22.61 7.26 -5.09
C PRO A 152 -22.80 6.31 -6.28
#